data_AF-A0AA42I5H6-F1
#
_entry.id   AF-A0AA42I5H6-F1
#
_cell.length_a   1.000
_cell.length_b   1.000
_cell.length_c   1.000
_cell.angle_alpha   90.00
_cell.angle_beta   90.00
_cell.angle_gamma   90.00
#
_symmetry.space_group_name_H-M   'P 1'
#
loop_
_entity.id
_entity.type
_entity.pdbx_description
1 polymer ?
#
loop_
_entity_poly.entity_id
_entity_poly.type
_entity_poly.pdbx_seq_one_letter_code
_entity_poly.pdbx_strand_id
1 'polypeptide(L)'
;MEELSKENLEHILELCSKTSQGPWVSYIEGRDHEAGSNFIMTGGDDIELKGATIADQDFIANAKQDIPKLISEIFTLRTLLEMDRNNNL
;
A
#
# COMPACT_ATOMS: atom_id res chain seq x y z
N MET A 1 -20.43 -6.49 3.99
CA MET A 1 -19.02 -6.30 4.33
C MET A 1 -18.99 -5.54 5.65
N GLU A 2 -18.25 -6.02 6.64
CA GLU A 2 -18.19 -5.38 7.95
C GLU A 2 -17.37 -4.08 7.87
N GLU A 3 -17.80 -3.05 8.59
CA GLU A 3 -17.09 -1.78 8.66
C GLU A 3 -15.78 -1.96 9.45
N LEU A 4 -14.66 -1.46 8.92
CA LEU A 4 -13.38 -1.51 9.62
C LEU A 4 -13.37 -0.52 10.79
N SER A 5 -13.15 -0.98 12.02
CA SER A 5 -12.98 -0.08 13.17
C SER A 5 -11.76 0.83 12.98
N LYS A 6 -11.70 1.92 13.76
CA LYS A 6 -10.53 2.80 13.77
C LYS A 6 -9.25 2.03 14.10
N GLU A 7 -9.32 1.15 15.10
CA GLU A 7 -8.20 0.33 15.55
C GLU A 7 -7.73 -0.62 14.44
N ASN A 8 -8.66 -1.19 13.67
CA ASN A 8 -8.30 -2.02 12.52
C ASN A 8 -7.58 -1.21 11.42
N LEU A 9 -8.00 0.02 11.14
CA LEU A 9 -7.33 0.89 10.18
C LEU A 9 -5.93 1.28 10.65
N GLU A 10 -5.77 1.63 11.93
CA GLU A 10 -4.47 1.94 12.54
C GLU A 10 -3.54 0.74 12.51
N HIS A 11 -4.05 -0.46 12.78
CA HIS A 11 -3.26 -1.69 12.70
C HIS A 11 -2.76 -1.97 11.27
N ILE A 12 -3.57 -1.72 10.23
CA ILE A 12 -3.12 -1.86 8.83
C ILE A 12 -2.00 -0.86 8.52
N LEU A 13 -2.10 0.39 9.00
CA LEU A 13 -1.02 1.38 8.85
C LEU A 13 0.25 0.96 9.59
N GLU A 14 0.12 0.40 10.79
CA GLU A 14 1.26 -0.10 11.57
C GLU A 14 1.98 -1.25 10.86
N LEU A 15 1.23 -2.20 10.29
CA LEU A 15 1.83 -3.28 9.49
C LEU A 15 2.56 -2.71 8.27
N CYS A 16 1.95 -1.73 7.59
CA CYS A 16 2.58 -1.07 6.45
C CYS A 16 3.87 -0.32 6.83
N SER A 17 3.92 0.31 8.00
CA SER A 17 5.11 1.04 8.46
C SER A 17 6.26 0.14 8.90
N LYS A 18 5.97 -1.11 9.28
CA LYS A 18 6.97 -2.13 9.67
C LYS A 18 7.69 -2.77 8.48
N THR A 19 7.20 -2.64 7.25
CA THR A 19 7.90 -3.17 6.07
C THR A 19 9.06 -2.26 5.66
N SER A 20 9.93 -2.73 4.76
CA SER A 20 11.08 -1.94 4.28
C SER A 20 10.65 -0.56 3.76
N GLN A 21 11.58 0.41 3.86
CA GLN A 21 11.32 1.78 3.47
C GLN A 21 10.91 1.86 1.98
N GLY A 22 10.05 2.83 1.68
CA GLY A 22 9.60 3.09 0.32
C GLY A 22 10.48 4.13 -0.41
N PRO A 23 10.18 4.39 -1.69
CA PRO A 23 9.13 3.74 -2.48
C PRO A 23 9.49 2.29 -2.84
N TRP A 24 8.48 1.42 -2.90
CA TRP A 24 8.60 0.12 -3.55
C TRP A 24 8.34 0.26 -5.05
N VAL A 25 9.28 -0.17 -5.88
CA VAL A 25 9.18 -0.05 -7.34
C VAL A 25 9.38 -1.42 -7.97
N SER A 26 8.42 -1.86 -8.78
CA SER A 26 8.52 -3.13 -9.49
C SER A 26 9.42 -2.98 -10.71
N TYR A 27 10.54 -3.71 -10.73
CA TYR A 27 11.45 -3.84 -11.86
C TYR A 27 11.29 -5.22 -12.50
N ILE A 28 11.06 -5.22 -13.80
CA ILE A 28 10.86 -6.42 -14.62
C ILE A 28 11.93 -6.51 -15.69
N GLU A 29 12.58 -7.67 -15.79
CA GLU A 29 13.59 -7.95 -16.80
C GLU A 29 12.97 -7.87 -18.20
N GLY A 30 13.64 -7.18 -19.11
CA GLY A 30 13.16 -6.89 -20.47
C GLY A 30 12.16 -5.75 -20.58
N ARG A 31 11.62 -5.24 -19.46
CA ARG A 31 10.75 -4.03 -19.41
C ARG A 31 11.51 -2.83 -18.86
N ASP A 32 12.12 -3.00 -17.70
CA ASP A 32 12.71 -1.91 -16.91
C ASP A 32 14.24 -2.04 -16.77
N HIS A 33 14.79 -3.23 -17.01
CA HIS A 33 16.23 -3.49 -17.05
C HIS A 33 16.55 -4.65 -18.02
N GLU A 34 17.82 -4.77 -18.42
CA GLU A 34 18.22 -5.65 -19.52
C GLU A 34 18.58 -7.09 -19.12
N ALA A 35 18.94 -7.32 -17.85
CA ALA A 35 19.36 -8.64 -17.38
C ALA A 35 19.08 -8.81 -15.88
N GLY A 36 18.81 -10.04 -15.43
CA GLY A 36 18.70 -10.40 -14.02
C GLY A 36 17.43 -11.18 -13.68
N SER A 37 16.90 -10.97 -12.49
CA SER A 37 15.59 -11.46 -12.06
C SER A 37 14.60 -10.30 -12.03
N ASN A 38 13.30 -10.59 -11.97
CA ASN A 38 12.30 -9.59 -11.59
C ASN A 38 12.37 -9.34 -10.07
N PHE A 39 12.25 -8.09 -9.64
CA PHE A 39 12.30 -7.74 -8.23
C PHE A 39 11.52 -6.47 -7.91
N ILE A 40 11.13 -6.33 -6.64
CA ILE A 40 10.67 -5.05 -6.10
C ILE A 40 11.86 -4.36 -5.45
N MET A 41 12.29 -3.25 -6.02
CA MET A 41 13.27 -2.36 -5.41
C MET A 41 12.62 -1.65 -4.23
N THR A 42 13.31 -1.59 -3.10
CA THR A 42 12.86 -0.87 -1.91
C THR A 42 13.86 0.21 -1.54
N GLY A 43 13.65 0.93 -0.43
CA GLY A 43 14.67 1.82 0.14
C GLY A 43 15.84 1.07 0.79
N GLY A 44 15.77 -0.25 0.91
CA GLY A 44 16.84 -1.14 1.37
C GLY A 44 17.15 -2.20 0.31
N ASP A 45 17.16 -3.47 0.72
CA ASP A 45 17.41 -4.58 -0.21
C ASP A 45 16.21 -4.82 -1.16
N ASP A 46 16.53 -5.45 -2.29
CA ASP A 46 15.54 -5.90 -3.28
C ASP A 46 14.74 -7.09 -2.76
N ILE A 47 13.45 -7.14 -3.10
CA ILE A 47 12.57 -8.27 -2.80
C ILE A 47 12.36 -9.07 -4.09
N GLU A 48 12.94 -10.27 -4.14
CA GLU A 48 12.66 -11.24 -5.21
C GLU A 48 11.43 -12.10 -4.85
N LEU A 49 10.45 -12.16 -5.75
CA LEU A 49 9.23 -12.94 -5.57
C LEU A 49 9.30 -14.23 -6.40
N LYS A 50 9.20 -15.38 -5.74
CA LYS A 50 9.10 -16.68 -6.42
C LYS A 50 7.64 -17.08 -6.62
N GLY A 51 7.27 -17.38 -7.86
CA GLY A 51 5.91 -17.82 -8.23
C GLY A 51 4.90 -16.69 -8.43
N ALA A 52 5.31 -15.43 -8.28
CA ALA A 52 4.49 -14.27 -8.61
C ALA A 52 4.48 -14.03 -10.13
N THR A 53 3.33 -13.66 -10.68
CA THR A 53 3.27 -13.06 -12.01
C THR A 53 3.79 -11.61 -11.96
N ILE A 54 4.06 -11.01 -13.13
CA ILE A 54 4.39 -9.58 -13.24
C ILE A 54 3.28 -8.73 -12.59
N ALA A 55 2.01 -9.09 -12.81
CA ALA A 55 0.88 -8.36 -12.26
C ALA A 55 0.82 -8.45 -10.73
N ASP A 56 1.16 -9.60 -10.14
CA ASP A 56 1.23 -9.75 -8.68
C ASP A 56 2.34 -8.86 -8.10
N GLN A 57 3.52 -8.85 -8.74
CA GLN A 57 4.64 -8.02 -8.32
C GLN A 57 4.30 -6.52 -8.40
N ASP A 58 3.73 -6.09 -9.52
CA ASP A 58 3.29 -4.71 -9.73
C ASP A 58 2.21 -4.32 -8.69
N PHE A 59 1.25 -5.20 -8.41
CA PHE A 59 0.22 -4.96 -7.39
C PHE A 59 0.83 -4.80 -5.99
N ILE A 60 1.74 -5.69 -5.58
CA ILE A 60 2.40 -5.62 -4.27
C ILE A 60 3.21 -4.33 -4.12
N ALA A 61 3.97 -3.94 -5.15
CA ALA A 61 4.75 -2.71 -5.13
C ALA A 61 3.85 -1.47 -4.95
N ASN A 62 2.74 -1.39 -5.71
CA ASN A 62 1.79 -0.28 -5.60
C ASN A 62 1.06 -0.27 -4.24
N ALA A 63 0.66 -1.44 -3.74
CA ALA A 63 -0.06 -1.57 -2.46
C ALA A 63 0.70 -0.91 -1.29
N LYS A 64 2.04 -0.95 -1.30
CA LYS A 64 2.87 -0.27 -0.30
C LYS A 64 2.58 1.23 -0.21
N GLN A 65 2.38 1.92 -1.33
CA GLN A 65 2.09 3.36 -1.32
C GLN A 65 0.59 3.65 -1.25
N ASP A 66 -0.24 2.77 -1.78
CA ASP A 66 -1.68 3.02 -1.90
C ASP A 66 -2.44 2.75 -0.61
N ILE A 67 -2.04 1.75 0.18
CA ILE A 67 -2.67 1.46 1.48
C ILE A 67 -2.69 2.69 2.40
N PRO A 68 -1.57 3.41 2.64
CA PRO A 68 -1.59 4.63 3.45
C PRO A 68 -2.51 5.72 2.91
N LYS A 69 -2.55 5.93 1.58
CA LYS A 69 -3.42 6.93 0.94
C LYS A 69 -4.89 6.59 1.13
N LEU A 70 -5.26 5.32 0.89
CA LEU A 70 -6.63 4.85 1.04
C LEU A 70 -7.12 4.98 2.47
N ILE A 71 -6.27 4.64 3.45
CA ILE A 71 -6.64 4.78 4.87
C ILE A 71 -6.78 6.27 5.25
N SER A 72 -5.90 7.14 4.76
CA SER A 72 -6.02 8.59 4.94
C SER A 72 -7.35 9.13 4.39
N GLU A 73 -7.79 8.64 3.21
CA GLU A 73 -9.06 9.02 2.61
C GLU A 73 -10.24 8.54 3.47
N ILE A 74 -10.20 7.31 3.98
CA ILE A 74 -11.24 6.77 4.88
C ILE A 74 -11.38 7.65 6.13
N PHE A 75 -10.26 8.04 6.76
CA PHE A 75 -10.30 8.94 7.92
C PHE A 75 -10.89 10.30 7.55
N THR A 76 -10.49 10.87 6.43
CA THR A 76 -11.01 12.15 5.94
C THR A 76 -12.52 12.11 5.74
N LEU A 77 -13.02 11.07 5.05
CA LEU A 77 -14.45 10.88 4.81
C LEU A 77 -15.23 10.69 6.12
N ARG A 78 -14.69 9.93 7.08
CA ARG A 78 -15.33 9.76 8.40
C ARG A 78 -15.45 11.08 9.15
N THR A 79 -14.40 11.89 9.16
CA THR A 79 -14.44 13.22 9.78
C THR A 79 -15.46 14.13 9.11
N LEU A 80 -15.53 14.14 7.78
CA LEU A 80 -16.53 14.93 7.04
C LEU A 80 -17.96 14.50 7.38
N LEU A 81 -18.22 13.19 7.48
CA LEU A 81 -19.53 12.64 7.84
C LEU A 81 -19.93 12.97 9.30
N GLU A 82 -18.96 12.96 10.22
CA GLU A 82 -19.20 13.39 11.61
C GLU A 82 -19.53 14.88 11.69
N MET A 83 -18.80 15.73 10.95
CA MET A 83 -19.07 17.17 10.87
C MET A 83 -20.46 17.45 10.29
N ASP A 84 -20.81 16.80 9.18
CA ASP A 84 -22.14 16.96 8.56
C ASP A 84 -23.26 16.53 9.51
N ARG A 85 -23.09 15.42 10.25
CA ARG A 85 -24.05 14.98 11.26
C ARG A 85 -24.23 16.01 12.39
N ASN A 86 -23.15 16.64 12.84
CA ASN A 86 -23.18 17.63 13.92
C ASN A 86 -23.73 19.00 13.48
N ASN A 87 -23.59 19.34 12.19
CA ASN A 87 -24.11 20.59 11.64
C ASN A 87 -25.60 20.53 11.25
N ASN A 88 -26.16 19.33 11.13
CA ASN A 88 -27.56 19.07 10.80
C ASN A 88 -28.43 18.74 12.04
N LEU A 89 -27.90 18.97 13.26
CA LEU A 89 -28.57 18.85 14.56
C LEU A 89 -28.69 20.23 15.23
#